data_AF-A0AAN9YVP9-F1
#
_entry.id   AF-A0AAN9YVP9-F1
#
_cell.length_a   1.000
_cell.length_b   1.000
_cell.length_c   1.000
_cell.angle_alpha   90.00
_cell.angle_beta   90.00
_cell.angle_gamma   90.00
#
_symmetry.space_group_name_H-M   'P 1'
#
loop_
_entity.id
_entity.type
_entity.pdbx_description
1 polymer ?
#
loop_
_entity_poly.entity_id
_entity_poly.type
_entity_poly.pdbx_seq_one_letter_code
_entity_poly.pdbx_strand_id
1 'polypeptide(L)'
;MKRGVLLIQQGELQKSEQMLHIALKLAQEQQNSDAITYIYDLLANVALEAHDLPKAEKLFVTVLQRLLSAGCAEDDNKVLHISLKLASIYKEKGNKIKAEEGFKFCENHLQKKVERGSVDDDTLLLWAMTLDWYARFAMDQNRFKEAFAFFEKAYETSLRVNGLVHEQNVILLNDLGTLCCLQNNYDEAIKYLNQAIDITKKIPDMEEAAAVYVNLGTVYIKRKMFEEAKQACKEGWRNAKQKNDKETLEEANLCLEELKTLYAAQGANT
;
A
#
# COMPACT_ATOMS: atom_id res chain seq x y z
N MET A 1 -0.01 -26.82 5.59
CA MET A 1 0.25 -25.54 4.91
C MET A 1 -1.04 -24.81 4.53
N LYS A 2 -1.92 -25.36 3.67
CA LYS A 2 -3.17 -24.70 3.24
C LYS A 2 -4.06 -24.16 4.38
N ARG A 3 -4.19 -24.91 5.48
CA ARG A 3 -4.98 -24.48 6.65
C ARG A 3 -4.35 -23.32 7.44
N GLY A 4 -3.02 -23.16 7.41
CA GLY A 4 -2.34 -22.02 8.05
C GLY A 4 -2.66 -20.74 7.29
N VAL A 5 -2.48 -20.74 5.96
CA VAL A 5 -2.81 -19.61 5.07
C VAL A 5 -4.29 -19.20 5.22
N LEU A 6 -5.21 -20.16 5.34
CA LEU A 6 -6.63 -19.88 5.55
C LEU A 6 -6.90 -19.19 6.90
N LEU A 7 -6.17 -19.55 7.97
CA LEU A 7 -6.35 -18.96 9.29
C LEU A 7 -5.79 -17.53 9.36
N ILE A 8 -4.74 -17.23 8.59
CA ILE A 8 -4.24 -15.86 8.34
C ILE A 8 -5.37 -15.02 7.74
N GLN A 9 -5.98 -15.52 6.67
CA GLN A 9 -7.11 -14.86 6.01
C GLN A 9 -8.35 -14.69 6.91
N GLN A 10 -8.47 -15.46 7.98
CA GLN A 10 -9.56 -15.39 8.96
C GLN A 10 -9.20 -14.56 10.21
N GLY A 11 -8.01 -13.96 10.27
CA GLY A 11 -7.54 -13.18 11.42
C GLY A 11 -7.22 -14.04 12.66
N GLU A 12 -7.18 -15.37 12.53
CA GLU A 12 -6.88 -16.29 13.63
C GLU A 12 -5.35 -16.49 13.77
N LEU A 13 -4.64 -15.39 13.99
CA LEU A 13 -3.16 -15.33 13.94
C LEU A 13 -2.48 -16.35 14.87
N GLN A 14 -2.97 -16.50 16.10
CA GLN A 14 -2.41 -17.45 17.06
C GLN A 14 -2.55 -18.91 16.60
N LYS A 15 -3.70 -19.29 16.03
CA LYS A 15 -3.91 -20.65 15.54
C LYS A 15 -3.10 -20.89 14.27
N SER A 16 -2.98 -19.89 13.41
CA SER A 16 -2.11 -19.94 12.23
C SER A 16 -0.66 -20.21 12.64
N GLU A 17 -0.14 -19.45 13.60
CA GLU A 17 1.24 -19.59 14.07
C GLU A 17 1.53 -21.00 14.61
N GLN A 18 0.64 -21.54 15.46
CA GLN A 18 0.78 -22.90 15.99
C GLN A 18 0.82 -23.95 14.87
N MET A 19 -0.07 -23.83 13.89
CA MET A 19 -0.11 -24.75 12.74
C MET A 19 1.15 -24.66 11.87
N LEU A 20 1.71 -23.46 11.71
CA LEU A 20 2.95 -23.25 10.97
C LEU A 20 4.16 -23.84 11.71
N HIS A 21 4.22 -23.77 13.04
CA HIS A 21 5.26 -24.44 13.81
C HIS A 21 5.22 -25.97 13.69
N ILE A 22 4.02 -26.57 13.68
CA ILE A 22 3.86 -28.01 13.42
C ILE A 22 4.36 -28.34 12.00
N ALA A 23 3.96 -27.54 11.00
CA ALA A 23 4.41 -27.72 9.63
C ALA A 23 5.94 -27.58 9.49
N LEU A 24 6.55 -26.64 10.22
CA LEU A 24 8.00 -26.42 10.22
C LEU A 24 8.74 -27.66 10.73
N LYS A 25 8.27 -28.24 11.85
CA LYS A 25 8.84 -29.48 12.40
C LYS A 25 8.78 -30.64 11.39
N LEU A 26 7.62 -30.83 10.74
CA LEU A 26 7.45 -31.87 9.72
C LEU A 26 8.35 -31.64 8.50
N ALA A 27 8.53 -30.38 8.07
CA ALA A 27 9.41 -30.05 6.96
C ALA A 27 10.89 -30.27 7.30
N GLN A 28 11.28 -30.02 8.55
CA GLN A 28 12.62 -30.32 9.07
C GLN A 28 12.88 -31.83 9.14
N GLU A 29 11.92 -32.61 9.61
CA GLU A 29 12.00 -34.08 9.62
C GLU A 29 12.16 -34.66 8.20
N GLN A 30 11.49 -34.04 7.22
CA GLN A 30 11.61 -34.40 5.80
C GLN A 30 12.85 -33.79 5.11
N GLN A 31 13.64 -32.97 5.82
CA GLN A 31 14.79 -32.23 5.29
C GLN A 31 14.46 -31.40 4.03
N ASN A 32 13.22 -30.94 3.90
CA ASN A 32 12.77 -30.18 2.74
C ASN A 32 13.12 -28.70 2.92
N SER A 33 14.26 -28.29 2.37
CA SER A 33 14.79 -26.93 2.53
C SER A 33 13.84 -25.85 1.99
N ASP A 34 13.19 -26.09 0.86
CA ASP A 34 12.28 -25.13 0.23
C ASP A 34 11.02 -24.93 1.06
N ALA A 35 10.44 -26.04 1.57
CA ALA A 35 9.29 -25.98 2.45
C ALA A 35 9.61 -25.24 3.76
N ILE A 36 10.80 -25.46 4.33
CA ILE A 36 11.25 -24.74 5.53
C ILE A 36 11.32 -23.24 5.24
N THR A 37 11.94 -22.82 4.13
CA THR A 37 12.05 -21.40 3.76
C THR A 37 10.68 -20.76 3.57
N TYR A 38 9.77 -21.45 2.88
CA TYR A 38 8.41 -20.98 2.68
C TYR A 38 7.63 -20.83 4.00
N ILE A 39 7.78 -21.78 4.93
CA ILE A 39 7.13 -21.71 6.24
C ILE A 39 7.69 -20.54 7.08
N TYR A 40 8.98 -20.23 6.98
CA TYR A 40 9.56 -19.04 7.61
C TYR A 40 8.96 -17.74 7.05
N ASP A 41 8.76 -17.63 5.73
CA ASP A 41 8.08 -16.47 5.12
C ASP A 41 6.64 -16.34 5.64
N LEU A 42 5.88 -17.45 5.70
CA LEU A 42 4.54 -17.44 6.28
C LEU A 42 4.52 -17.00 7.75
N LEU A 43 5.44 -17.52 8.58
CA LEU A 43 5.57 -17.10 9.98
C LEU A 43 5.94 -15.62 10.10
N ALA A 44 6.76 -15.10 9.20
CA ALA A 44 7.15 -13.70 9.18
C ALA A 44 5.97 -12.79 8.84
N ASN A 45 5.14 -13.19 7.85
CA ASN A 45 3.91 -12.48 7.52
C ASN A 45 2.91 -12.49 8.68
N VAL A 46 2.73 -13.63 9.36
CA VAL A 46 1.88 -13.71 10.57
C VAL A 46 2.38 -12.77 11.67
N ALA A 47 3.70 -12.73 11.91
CA ALA A 47 4.28 -11.82 12.89
C ALA A 47 4.07 -10.35 12.50
N LEU A 48 4.16 -10.02 11.20
CA LEU A 48 3.93 -8.67 10.68
C LEU A 48 2.47 -8.25 10.86
N GLU A 49 1.52 -9.12 10.54
CA GLU A 49 0.08 -8.89 10.76
C GLU A 49 -0.27 -8.77 12.25
N ALA A 50 0.45 -9.48 13.12
CA ALA A 50 0.35 -9.33 14.57
C ALA A 50 1.04 -8.06 15.11
N HIS A 51 1.62 -7.22 14.24
CA HIS A 51 2.45 -6.07 14.58
C HIS A 51 3.68 -6.38 15.48
N ASP A 52 4.13 -7.64 15.51
CA ASP A 52 5.38 -8.04 16.17
C ASP A 52 6.57 -7.82 15.22
N LEU A 53 6.92 -6.54 15.03
CA LEU A 53 7.98 -6.11 14.11
C LEU A 53 9.35 -6.75 14.40
N PRO A 54 9.81 -6.91 15.67
CA PRO A 54 11.07 -7.59 15.96
C PRO A 54 11.08 -9.06 15.51
N LYS A 55 9.98 -9.78 15.73
CA LYS A 55 9.87 -11.18 15.31
C LYS A 55 9.78 -11.30 13.79
N ALA A 56 8.98 -10.44 13.14
CA ALA A 56 8.87 -10.39 11.68
C ALA A 56 10.23 -10.12 11.03
N GLU A 57 10.99 -9.13 11.52
CA GLU A 57 12.34 -8.82 11.05
C GLU A 57 13.25 -10.05 11.14
N LYS A 58 13.30 -10.70 12.31
CA LYS A 58 14.17 -11.87 12.52
C LYS A 58 13.82 -13.02 11.57
N LEU A 59 12.53 -13.26 11.34
CA LEU A 59 12.06 -14.32 10.45
C LEU A 59 12.37 -13.98 8.99
N PHE A 60 12.13 -12.76 8.53
CA PHE A 60 12.48 -12.34 7.16
C PHE A 60 13.98 -12.34 6.90
N VAL A 61 14.81 -11.92 7.87
CA VAL A 61 16.27 -12.07 7.77
C VAL A 61 16.66 -13.54 7.63
N THR A 62 15.99 -14.44 8.35
CA THR A 62 16.21 -15.89 8.21
C THR A 62 15.82 -16.38 6.81
N VAL A 63 14.67 -15.95 6.27
CA VAL A 63 14.25 -16.28 4.89
C VAL A 63 15.30 -15.81 3.89
N LEU A 64 15.74 -14.56 4.00
CA LEU A 64 16.74 -13.97 3.11
C LEU A 64 18.07 -14.72 3.16
N GLN A 65 18.57 -15.05 4.36
CA GLN A 65 19.80 -15.84 4.52
C GLN A 65 19.68 -17.23 3.89
N ARG A 66 18.52 -17.88 4.02
CA ARG A 66 18.26 -19.20 3.43
C ARG A 66 18.23 -19.15 1.91
N LEU A 67 17.59 -18.13 1.33
CA LEU A 67 17.56 -17.92 -0.12
C LEU A 67 18.97 -17.73 -0.69
N LEU A 68 19.76 -16.84 -0.09
CA LEU A 68 21.13 -16.59 -0.54
C LEU A 68 22.04 -17.81 -0.36
N SER A 69 21.91 -18.53 0.76
CA SER A 69 22.69 -19.77 1.01
C SER A 69 22.31 -20.90 0.05
N ALA A 70 21.10 -20.88 -0.50
CA ALA A 70 20.65 -21.82 -1.54
C ALA A 70 21.12 -21.43 -2.96
N GLY A 71 21.90 -20.35 -3.09
CA GLY A 71 22.43 -19.88 -4.38
C GLY A 71 21.47 -18.98 -5.16
N CYS A 72 20.40 -18.48 -4.53
CA CYS A 72 19.51 -17.51 -5.15
C CYS A 72 20.25 -16.19 -5.41
N ALA A 73 20.13 -15.64 -6.62
CA ALA A 73 20.80 -14.39 -6.97
C ALA A 73 20.20 -13.21 -6.20
N GLU A 74 21.01 -12.18 -5.94
CA GLU A 74 20.56 -10.97 -5.22
C GLU A 74 19.47 -10.20 -5.98
N ASP A 75 19.45 -10.31 -7.31
CA ASP A 75 18.43 -9.70 -8.17
C ASP A 75 17.24 -10.63 -8.45
N ASP A 76 17.14 -11.79 -7.81
CA ASP A 76 15.98 -12.67 -7.91
C ASP A 76 14.74 -12.03 -7.24
N ASN A 77 13.56 -12.16 -7.86
CA ASN A 77 12.32 -11.55 -7.36
C ASN A 77 12.01 -11.98 -5.92
N LYS A 78 12.35 -13.22 -5.51
CA LYS A 78 12.13 -13.69 -4.13
C LYS A 78 12.99 -12.92 -3.14
N VAL A 79 14.26 -12.66 -3.48
CA VAL A 79 15.18 -11.89 -2.64
C VAL A 79 14.69 -10.45 -2.54
N LEU A 80 14.37 -9.82 -3.67
CA LEU A 80 13.90 -8.45 -3.72
C LEU A 80 12.58 -8.26 -2.96
N HIS A 81 11.65 -9.21 -3.06
CA HIS A 81 10.38 -9.16 -2.34
C HIS A 81 10.57 -9.22 -0.81
N ILE A 82 11.45 -10.10 -0.31
CA ILE A 82 11.76 -10.18 1.13
C ILE A 82 12.50 -8.93 1.61
N SER A 83 13.44 -8.42 0.81
CA SER A 83 14.16 -7.16 1.10
C SER A 83 13.21 -5.96 1.16
N LEU A 84 12.19 -5.91 0.29
CA LEU A 84 11.17 -4.87 0.31
C LEU A 84 10.33 -4.91 1.59
N LYS A 85 9.93 -6.11 2.04
CA LYS A 85 9.23 -6.29 3.34
C LYS A 85 10.09 -5.84 4.52
N LEU A 86 11.39 -6.16 4.51
CA LEU A 86 12.33 -5.69 5.53
C LEU A 86 12.46 -4.16 5.53
N ALA A 87 12.53 -3.53 4.35
CA ALA A 87 12.55 -2.07 4.23
C ALA A 87 11.30 -1.42 4.86
N SER A 88 10.12 -1.99 4.59
CA SER A 88 8.86 -1.57 5.22
C SER A 88 8.88 -1.74 6.75
N ILE A 89 9.38 -2.87 7.27
CA ILE A 89 9.53 -3.07 8.72
C ILE A 89 10.48 -2.03 9.32
N TYR A 90 11.59 -1.70 8.65
CA TYR A 90 12.50 -0.67 9.13
C TYR A 90 11.88 0.72 9.13
N LYS A 91 11.03 1.04 8.14
CA LYS A 91 10.21 2.26 8.12
C LYS A 91 9.31 2.31 9.37
N GLU A 92 8.54 1.26 9.63
CA GLU A 92 7.61 1.20 10.78
C GLU A 92 8.34 1.29 12.13
N LYS A 93 9.55 0.74 12.21
CA LYS A 93 10.43 0.86 13.40
C LYS A 93 11.10 2.24 13.53
N GLY A 94 10.88 3.17 12.60
CA GLY A 94 11.52 4.48 12.56
C GLY A 94 12.99 4.47 12.15
N ASN A 95 13.54 3.33 11.70
CA ASN A 95 14.91 3.24 11.20
C ASN A 95 14.99 3.68 9.74
N LYS A 96 14.97 5.00 9.55
CA LYS A 96 14.95 5.65 8.23
C LYS A 96 16.13 5.27 7.34
N ILE A 97 17.33 5.06 7.92
CA ILE A 97 18.54 4.75 7.16
C ILE A 97 18.41 3.37 6.51
N LYS A 98 18.11 2.34 7.31
CA LYS A 98 17.93 0.98 6.78
C LYS A 98 16.73 0.86 5.84
N ALA A 99 15.66 1.59 6.12
CA ALA A 99 14.51 1.66 5.23
C ALA A 99 14.89 2.21 3.86
N GLU A 100 15.56 3.36 3.80
CA GLU A 100 16.03 3.99 2.58
C GLU A 100 17.00 3.08 1.80
N GLU A 101 17.96 2.44 2.48
CA GLU A 101 18.88 1.48 1.87
C GLU A 101 18.14 0.29 1.25
N GLY A 102 17.16 -0.27 1.96
CA GLY A 102 16.35 -1.39 1.48
C GLY A 102 15.47 -1.03 0.28
N PHE A 103 14.81 0.13 0.31
CA PHE A 103 14.02 0.61 -0.82
C PHE A 103 14.89 0.87 -2.05
N LYS A 104 16.04 1.56 -1.89
CA LYS A 104 17.00 1.78 -2.98
C LYS A 104 17.56 0.49 -3.53
N PHE A 105 17.86 -0.49 -2.68
CA PHE A 105 18.34 -1.80 -3.13
C PHE A 105 17.32 -2.46 -4.06
N CYS A 106 16.05 -2.53 -3.64
CA CYS A 106 14.99 -3.12 -4.45
C CYS A 106 14.77 -2.32 -5.74
N GLU A 107 14.77 -0.99 -5.63
CA GLU A 107 14.50 -0.10 -6.74
C GLU A 107 15.56 -0.24 -7.85
N ASN A 108 16.84 -0.15 -7.48
CA ASN A 108 17.95 -0.23 -8.44
C ASN A 108 18.01 -1.59 -9.16
N HIS A 109 17.74 -2.69 -8.45
CA HIS A 109 17.79 -4.03 -9.04
C HIS A 109 16.62 -4.25 -10.00
N LEU A 110 15.40 -3.87 -9.61
CA LEU A 110 14.22 -4.02 -10.46
C LEU A 110 14.27 -3.07 -11.66
N GLN A 111 14.71 -1.83 -11.48
CA GLN A 111 14.89 -0.88 -12.59
C GLN A 111 15.80 -1.48 -13.67
N LYS A 112 16.97 -2.00 -13.29
CA LYS A 112 17.91 -2.64 -14.23
C LYS A 112 17.29 -3.84 -14.94
N LYS A 113 16.46 -4.64 -14.25
CA LYS A 113 15.76 -5.78 -14.88
C LYS A 113 14.76 -5.28 -15.92
N VAL A 114 13.97 -4.26 -15.60
CA VAL A 114 12.99 -3.65 -16.51
C VAL A 114 13.67 -3.03 -17.73
N GLU A 115 14.79 -2.32 -17.54
CA GLU A 115 15.57 -1.68 -18.61
C GLU A 115 16.22 -2.67 -19.58
N ARG A 116 16.62 -3.86 -19.11
CA ARG A 116 17.17 -4.93 -19.97
C ARG A 116 16.13 -5.50 -20.95
N GLY A 117 14.85 -5.24 -20.72
CA GLY A 117 13.74 -5.71 -21.56
C GLY A 117 13.38 -7.19 -21.35
N SER A 118 12.17 -7.56 -21.76
CA SER A 118 11.59 -8.91 -21.59
C SER A 118 11.46 -9.38 -20.14
N VAL A 119 10.86 -8.55 -19.28
CA VAL A 119 10.46 -8.94 -17.93
C VAL A 119 9.04 -9.48 -17.91
N ASP A 120 8.80 -10.49 -17.08
CA ASP A 120 7.46 -11.03 -16.85
C ASP A 120 6.60 -10.07 -16.00
N ASP A 121 5.29 -10.33 -15.99
CA ASP A 121 4.32 -9.52 -15.25
C ASP A 121 4.59 -9.54 -13.74
N ASP A 122 5.13 -10.63 -13.19
CA ASP A 122 5.47 -10.74 -11.76
C ASP A 122 6.59 -9.76 -11.36
N THR A 123 7.64 -9.64 -12.18
CA THR A 123 8.70 -8.62 -11.98
C THR A 123 8.13 -7.21 -12.10
N LEU A 124 7.19 -6.98 -13.01
CA LEU A 124 6.57 -5.67 -13.18
C LEU A 124 5.66 -5.29 -12.00
N LEU A 125 4.90 -6.25 -11.47
CA LEU A 125 4.08 -6.04 -10.28
C LEU A 125 4.97 -5.77 -9.05
N LEU A 126 6.06 -6.52 -8.89
CA LEU A 126 7.02 -6.27 -7.82
C LEU A 126 7.70 -4.89 -7.97
N TRP A 127 7.98 -4.46 -9.19
CA TRP A 127 8.49 -3.12 -9.49
C TRP A 127 7.49 -2.03 -9.10
N ALA A 128 6.23 -2.16 -9.54
CA ALA A 128 5.17 -1.23 -9.17
C ALA A 128 4.96 -1.15 -7.65
N MET A 129 4.97 -2.29 -6.95
CA MET A 129 4.85 -2.36 -5.50
C MET A 129 6.04 -1.72 -4.78
N THR A 130 7.26 -1.94 -5.29
CA THR A 130 8.48 -1.30 -4.75
C THR A 130 8.38 0.22 -4.86
N LEU A 131 7.94 0.72 -6.02
CA LEU A 131 7.76 2.15 -6.26
C LEU A 131 6.67 2.76 -5.36
N ASP A 132 5.51 2.10 -5.23
CA ASP A 132 4.44 2.51 -4.33
C ASP A 132 4.94 2.64 -2.87
N TRP A 133 5.55 1.58 -2.34
CA TRP A 133 6.02 1.60 -0.95
C TRP A 133 7.15 2.62 -0.72
N TYR A 134 8.03 2.79 -1.71
CA TYR A 134 9.07 3.79 -1.64
C TYR A 134 8.50 5.22 -1.75
N ALA A 135 7.45 5.42 -2.55
CA ALA A 135 6.74 6.69 -2.64
C ALA A 135 6.13 7.06 -1.29
N ARG A 136 5.45 6.13 -0.61
CA ARG A 136 4.93 6.32 0.75
C ARG A 136 6.04 6.68 1.74
N PHE A 137 7.15 5.96 1.71
CA PHE A 137 8.31 6.31 2.54
C PHE A 137 8.87 7.70 2.22
N ALA A 138 8.94 8.09 0.95
CA ALA A 138 9.38 9.41 0.52
C ALA A 138 8.40 10.51 0.98
N MET A 139 7.09 10.25 0.98
CA MET A 139 6.07 11.15 1.55
C MET A 139 6.28 11.38 3.04
N ASP A 140 6.55 10.33 3.82
CA ASP A 140 6.83 10.46 5.26
C ASP A 140 8.10 11.30 5.54
N GLN A 141 8.99 11.42 4.55
CA GLN A 141 10.17 12.29 4.58
C GLN A 141 9.93 13.68 3.94
N ASN A 142 8.69 14.03 3.61
CA ASN A 142 8.30 15.26 2.89
C ASN A 142 8.94 15.42 1.49
N ARG A 143 9.43 14.33 0.88
CA ARG A 143 10.00 14.33 -0.47
C ARG A 143 8.91 14.17 -1.52
N PHE A 144 7.98 15.12 -1.58
CA PHE A 144 6.76 15.02 -2.39
C PHE A 144 7.01 14.90 -3.90
N LYS A 145 8.09 15.51 -4.43
CA LYS A 145 8.44 15.40 -5.86
C LYS A 145 8.93 13.98 -6.22
N GLU A 146 9.76 13.39 -5.37
CA GLU A 146 10.22 12.01 -5.56
C GLU A 146 9.04 11.04 -5.43
N ALA A 147 8.21 11.21 -4.39
CA ALA A 147 7.02 10.38 -4.20
C ALA A 147 6.07 10.43 -5.41
N PHE A 148 5.84 11.62 -5.97
CA PHE A 148 5.01 11.77 -7.17
C PHE A 148 5.56 10.96 -8.35
N ALA A 149 6.86 11.09 -8.63
CA ALA A 149 7.50 10.35 -9.73
C ALA A 149 7.46 8.83 -9.53
N PHE A 150 7.55 8.36 -8.28
CA PHE A 150 7.42 6.94 -7.97
C PHE A 150 5.98 6.44 -8.14
N PHE A 151 4.97 7.15 -7.62
CA PHE A 151 3.57 6.76 -7.82
C PHE A 151 3.14 6.81 -9.28
N GLU A 152 3.60 7.79 -10.05
CA GLU A 152 3.29 7.91 -11.48
C GLU A 152 3.82 6.68 -12.25
N LYS A 153 5.09 6.31 -12.03
CA LYS A 153 5.67 5.10 -12.61
C LYS A 153 4.98 3.82 -12.13
N ALA A 154 4.59 3.76 -10.85
CA ALA A 154 3.83 2.63 -10.32
C ALA A 154 2.46 2.51 -11.00
N TYR A 155 1.78 3.63 -11.22
CA TYR A 155 0.48 3.70 -11.91
C TYR A 155 0.60 3.27 -13.37
N GLU A 156 1.58 3.78 -14.10
CA GLU A 156 1.84 3.36 -15.49
C GLU A 156 2.12 1.86 -15.60
N THR A 157 2.91 1.32 -14.66
CA THR A 157 3.24 -0.10 -14.62
C THR A 157 2.01 -0.94 -14.29
N SER A 158 1.23 -0.56 -13.27
CA SER A 158 -0.02 -1.23 -12.90
C SER A 158 -1.04 -1.18 -14.04
N LEU A 159 -1.18 -0.04 -14.73
CA LEU A 159 -2.07 0.10 -15.88
C LEU A 159 -1.68 -0.86 -17.02
N ARG A 160 -0.38 -1.05 -17.25
CA ARG A 160 0.12 -1.97 -18.29
C ARG A 160 -0.19 -3.44 -17.95
N VAL A 161 0.00 -3.84 -16.70
CA VAL A 161 -0.12 -5.25 -16.29
C VAL A 161 -1.57 -5.62 -15.96
N ASN A 162 -2.24 -4.79 -15.17
CA ASN A 162 -3.58 -5.07 -14.63
C ASN A 162 -4.71 -4.51 -15.50
N GLY A 163 -4.37 -3.68 -16.50
CA GLY A 163 -5.36 -2.93 -17.27
C GLY A 163 -5.94 -1.75 -16.48
N LEU A 164 -6.94 -1.07 -17.06
CA LEU A 164 -7.49 0.17 -16.50
C LEU A 164 -8.35 -0.06 -15.24
N VAL A 165 -9.20 -1.09 -15.25
CA VAL A 165 -10.17 -1.36 -14.18
C VAL A 165 -9.55 -2.32 -13.18
N HIS A 166 -8.81 -1.77 -12.21
CA HIS A 166 -8.14 -2.52 -11.16
C HIS A 166 -8.05 -1.69 -9.88
N GLU A 167 -8.17 -2.32 -8.71
CA GLU A 167 -8.18 -1.64 -7.41
C GLU A 167 -6.89 -0.84 -7.16
N GLN A 168 -5.73 -1.44 -7.46
CA GLN A 168 -4.43 -0.76 -7.33
C GLN A 168 -4.36 0.57 -8.10
N ASN A 169 -5.02 0.68 -9.25
CA ASN A 169 -5.03 1.94 -10.02
C ASN A 169 -5.80 3.03 -9.29
N VAL A 170 -6.88 2.68 -8.59
CA VAL A 170 -7.66 3.64 -7.78
C VAL A 170 -6.82 4.13 -6.61
N ILE A 171 -6.13 3.23 -5.91
CA ILE A 171 -5.24 3.56 -4.79
C ILE A 171 -4.16 4.53 -5.25
N LEU A 172 -3.45 4.19 -6.34
CA LEU A 172 -2.37 5.02 -6.88
C LEU A 172 -2.87 6.40 -7.37
N LEU A 173 -4.03 6.45 -8.03
CA LEU A 173 -4.64 7.73 -8.44
C LEU A 173 -5.07 8.57 -7.24
N ASN A 174 -5.56 7.95 -6.16
CA ASN A 174 -5.90 8.63 -4.92
C ASN A 174 -4.65 9.24 -4.25
N ASP A 175 -3.54 8.50 -4.21
CA ASP A 175 -2.27 8.98 -3.67
C ASP A 175 -1.67 10.11 -4.53
N LEU A 176 -1.71 10.00 -5.86
CA LEU A 176 -1.33 11.07 -6.78
C LEU A 176 -2.19 12.33 -6.58
N GLY A 177 -3.51 12.16 -6.45
CA GLY A 177 -4.43 13.26 -6.16
C GLY A 177 -4.11 13.97 -4.84
N THR A 178 -3.83 13.19 -3.80
CA THR A 178 -3.43 13.70 -2.48
C THR A 178 -2.11 14.48 -2.56
N LEU A 179 -1.10 13.96 -3.25
CA LEU A 179 0.16 14.66 -3.48
C LEU A 179 -0.01 15.97 -4.25
N CYS A 180 -0.82 15.98 -5.29
CA CYS A 180 -1.16 17.21 -6.01
C CYS A 180 -1.79 18.24 -5.07
N CYS A 181 -2.69 17.81 -4.19
CA CYS A 181 -3.31 18.70 -3.20
C CYS A 181 -2.28 19.28 -2.22
N LEU A 182 -1.36 18.46 -1.69
CA LEU A 182 -0.28 18.90 -0.80
C LEU A 182 0.65 19.92 -1.47
N GLN A 183 0.77 19.86 -2.80
CA GLN A 183 1.53 20.81 -3.60
C GLN A 183 0.71 22.03 -4.07
N ASN A 184 -0.54 22.18 -3.61
CA ASN A 184 -1.51 23.19 -4.05
C ASN A 184 -1.94 23.10 -5.54
N ASN A 185 -1.65 21.97 -6.20
CA ASN A 185 -2.05 21.69 -7.57
C ASN A 185 -3.47 21.10 -7.61
N TYR A 186 -4.45 21.88 -7.17
CA TYR A 186 -5.81 21.38 -6.92
C TYR A 186 -6.54 20.89 -8.19
N ASP A 187 -6.25 21.46 -9.37
CA ASP A 187 -6.89 21.00 -10.62
C ASP A 187 -6.48 19.56 -10.97
N GLU A 188 -5.18 19.29 -10.89
CA GLU A 188 -4.65 17.96 -11.19
C GLU A 188 -5.09 16.96 -10.11
N ALA A 189 -5.17 17.39 -8.85
CA ALA A 189 -5.73 16.58 -7.77
C ALA A 189 -7.17 16.14 -8.06
N ILE A 190 -8.03 17.08 -8.46
CA ILE A 190 -9.42 16.81 -8.84
C ILE A 190 -9.48 15.85 -10.04
N LYS A 191 -8.59 16.01 -11.03
CA LYS A 191 -8.54 15.14 -12.20
C LYS A 191 -8.19 13.69 -11.83
N TYR A 192 -7.14 13.47 -11.03
CA TYR A 192 -6.77 12.12 -10.59
C TYR A 192 -7.85 11.47 -9.74
N LEU A 193 -8.44 12.22 -8.79
CA LEU A 193 -9.50 11.69 -7.91
C LEU A 193 -10.79 11.36 -8.68
N ASN A 194 -11.15 12.14 -9.70
CA ASN A 194 -12.28 11.79 -10.57
C ASN A 194 -12.01 10.55 -11.42
N GLN A 195 -10.79 10.37 -11.94
CA GLN A 195 -10.41 9.14 -12.64
C GLN A 195 -10.50 7.92 -11.71
N ALA A 196 -10.05 8.05 -10.47
CA ALA A 196 -10.17 7.02 -9.44
C ALA A 196 -11.66 6.67 -9.19
N ILE A 197 -12.52 7.67 -9.00
CA ILE A 197 -13.98 7.49 -8.83
C ILE A 197 -14.63 6.82 -10.04
N ASP A 198 -14.20 7.13 -11.26
CA ASP A 198 -14.77 6.48 -12.46
C ASP A 198 -14.38 5.01 -12.58
N ILE A 199 -13.24 4.62 -12.01
CA ILE A 199 -12.84 3.22 -11.89
C ILE A 199 -13.62 2.54 -10.75
N THR A 200 -13.79 3.18 -9.58
CA THR A 200 -14.54 2.57 -8.45
C THR A 200 -15.97 2.22 -8.83
N LYS A 201 -16.64 3.02 -9.68
CA LYS A 201 -17.97 2.71 -10.23
C LYS A 201 -18.03 1.40 -11.02
N LYS A 202 -16.89 0.88 -11.48
CA LYS A 202 -16.78 -0.36 -12.26
C LYS A 202 -16.31 -1.54 -11.41
N ILE A 203 -15.95 -1.31 -10.15
CA ILE A 203 -15.48 -2.33 -9.21
C ILE A 203 -16.48 -2.39 -8.04
N PRO A 204 -17.44 -3.34 -8.07
CA PRO A 204 -18.39 -3.52 -6.99
C PRO A 204 -17.67 -3.72 -5.66
N ASP A 205 -18.19 -3.10 -4.59
CA ASP A 205 -17.73 -3.30 -3.22
C ASP A 205 -16.26 -2.94 -2.92
N MET A 206 -15.58 -2.15 -3.78
CA MET A 206 -14.21 -1.67 -3.53
C MET A 206 -14.07 -0.86 -2.23
N GLU A 207 -13.31 -1.35 -1.26
CA GLU A 207 -13.21 -0.82 0.12
C GLU A 207 -12.83 0.67 0.13
N GLU A 208 -11.83 1.04 -0.64
CA GLU A 208 -11.23 2.39 -0.67
C GLU A 208 -12.09 3.42 -1.40
N ALA A 209 -13.18 3.01 -2.05
CA ALA A 209 -14.03 3.93 -2.81
C ALA A 209 -14.50 5.12 -1.97
N ALA A 210 -14.82 4.90 -0.69
CA ALA A 210 -15.26 5.96 0.22
C ALA A 210 -14.17 7.02 0.46
N ALA A 211 -12.92 6.59 0.69
CA ALA A 211 -11.80 7.47 0.97
C ALA A 211 -11.50 8.41 -0.21
N VAL A 212 -11.63 7.92 -1.46
CA VAL A 212 -11.43 8.74 -2.66
C VAL A 212 -12.41 9.93 -2.70
N TYR A 213 -13.68 9.71 -2.33
CA TYR A 213 -14.67 10.79 -2.26
C TYR A 213 -14.37 11.80 -1.15
N VAL A 214 -13.92 11.33 0.02
CA VAL A 214 -13.53 12.21 1.12
C VAL A 214 -12.33 13.08 0.73
N ASN A 215 -11.31 12.47 0.12
CA ASN A 215 -10.15 13.20 -0.40
C ASN A 215 -10.56 14.23 -1.45
N LEU A 216 -11.46 13.89 -2.37
CA LEU A 216 -11.98 14.85 -3.34
C LEU A 216 -12.68 16.03 -2.66
N GLY A 217 -13.47 15.75 -1.62
CA GLY A 217 -14.13 16.80 -0.84
C GLY A 217 -13.14 17.72 -0.13
N THR A 218 -12.08 17.17 0.46
CA THR A 218 -10.98 17.95 1.06
C THR A 218 -10.29 18.84 0.01
N VAL A 219 -10.02 18.33 -1.19
CA VAL A 219 -9.44 19.12 -2.29
C VAL A 219 -10.37 20.27 -2.68
N TYR A 220 -11.67 20.01 -2.77
CA TYR A 220 -12.67 21.06 -3.06
C TYR A 220 -12.74 22.13 -1.96
N ILE A 221 -12.61 21.76 -0.68
CA ILE A 221 -12.50 22.76 0.41
C ILE A 221 -11.29 23.67 0.20
N LYS A 222 -10.11 23.09 -0.06
CA LYS A 222 -8.88 23.88 -0.30
C LYS A 222 -9.01 24.78 -1.52
N ARG A 223 -9.76 24.34 -2.53
CA ARG A 223 -10.08 25.14 -3.73
C ARG A 223 -11.27 26.10 -3.55
N LYS A 224 -11.89 26.14 -2.37
CA LYS A 224 -13.06 26.98 -2.03
C LYS A 224 -14.34 26.65 -2.82
N MET A 225 -14.46 25.41 -3.28
CA MET A 225 -15.63 24.86 -3.98
C MET A 225 -16.53 24.14 -2.97
N PHE A 226 -17.20 24.91 -2.11
CA PHE A 226 -17.82 24.36 -0.89
C PHE A 226 -19.08 23.51 -1.14
N GLU A 227 -19.79 23.72 -2.25
CA GLU A 227 -20.97 22.90 -2.58
C GLU A 227 -20.53 21.53 -3.13
N GLU A 228 -19.53 21.52 -4.02
CA GLU A 228 -18.92 20.30 -4.55
C GLU A 228 -18.25 19.50 -3.43
N ALA A 229 -17.54 20.17 -2.52
CA ALA A 229 -16.96 19.55 -1.33
C ALA A 229 -18.01 18.82 -0.48
N LYS A 230 -19.14 19.48 -0.23
CA LYS A 230 -20.24 18.93 0.58
C LYS A 230 -20.87 17.71 -0.10
N GLN A 231 -21.00 17.72 -1.41
CA GLN A 231 -21.50 16.56 -2.16
C GLN A 231 -20.51 15.39 -2.05
N ALA A 232 -19.23 15.63 -2.34
CA ALA A 232 -18.18 14.61 -2.28
C ALA A 232 -18.07 13.98 -0.89
N CYS A 233 -17.96 14.77 0.18
CA CYS A 233 -17.86 14.24 1.54
C CYS A 233 -19.13 13.51 2.00
N LYS A 234 -20.32 13.87 1.50
CA LYS A 234 -21.55 13.10 1.76
C LYS A 234 -21.56 11.75 1.07
N GLU A 235 -21.10 11.66 -0.17
CA GLU A 235 -20.99 10.36 -0.85
C GLU A 235 -19.94 9.47 -0.17
N GLY A 236 -18.77 10.02 0.18
CA GLY A 236 -17.76 9.31 0.98
C GLY A 236 -18.32 8.79 2.30
N TRP A 237 -19.04 9.63 3.05
CA TRP A 237 -19.70 9.24 4.29
C TRP A 237 -20.72 8.12 4.11
N ARG A 238 -21.57 8.17 3.07
CA ARG A 238 -22.59 7.14 2.80
C ARG A 238 -21.93 5.81 2.48
N ASN A 239 -20.90 5.82 1.64
CA ASN A 239 -20.16 4.62 1.27
C ASN A 239 -19.46 4.01 2.48
N ALA A 240 -18.76 4.83 3.27
CA ALA A 240 -18.09 4.39 4.50
C ALA A 240 -19.09 3.81 5.51
N LYS A 241 -20.26 4.44 5.67
CA LYS A 241 -21.33 3.94 6.55
C LYS A 241 -21.88 2.60 6.10
N GLN A 242 -22.11 2.41 4.80
CA GLN A 242 -22.62 1.15 4.26
C GLN A 242 -21.66 -0.01 4.53
N LYS A 243 -20.35 0.27 4.53
CA LYS A 243 -19.30 -0.73 4.73
C LYS A 243 -18.82 -0.88 6.16
N ASN A 244 -19.35 -0.08 7.09
CA ASN A 244 -18.85 0.03 8.47
C ASN A 244 -17.36 0.40 8.56
N ASP A 245 -16.87 1.16 7.59
CA ASP A 245 -15.52 1.72 7.61
C ASP A 245 -15.50 2.91 8.57
N LYS A 246 -14.96 2.70 9.77
CA LYS A 246 -14.94 3.70 10.84
C LYS A 246 -13.95 4.83 10.57
N GLU A 247 -12.81 4.52 9.95
CA GLU A 247 -11.75 5.49 9.72
C GLU A 247 -12.22 6.51 8.68
N THR A 248 -12.68 6.06 7.52
CA THR A 248 -13.21 6.96 6.49
C THR A 248 -14.46 7.70 6.96
N LEU A 249 -15.27 7.10 7.85
CA LEU A 249 -16.41 7.80 8.46
C LEU A 249 -15.96 8.99 9.31
N GLU A 250 -14.91 8.84 10.11
CA GLU A 250 -14.34 9.91 10.93
C GLU A 250 -13.79 11.04 10.03
N GLU A 251 -13.03 10.70 8.99
CA GLU A 251 -12.53 11.68 8.02
C GLU A 251 -13.65 12.44 7.29
N ALA A 252 -14.68 11.71 6.86
CA ALA A 252 -15.84 12.31 6.20
C ALA A 252 -16.59 13.26 7.15
N ASN A 253 -16.71 12.92 8.43
CA ASN A 253 -17.31 13.81 9.43
C ASN A 253 -16.48 15.07 9.63
N LEU A 254 -15.15 14.96 9.74
CA LEU A 254 -14.24 16.10 9.85
C LEU A 254 -14.37 17.04 8.65
N CYS A 255 -14.40 16.50 7.43
CA CYS A 255 -14.64 17.31 6.22
C CYS A 255 -15.97 18.08 6.29
N LEU A 256 -17.05 17.41 6.71
CA LEU A 256 -18.37 18.03 6.81
C LEU A 256 -18.46 19.07 7.94
N GLU A 257 -17.71 18.89 9.02
CA GLU A 257 -17.59 19.86 10.11
C GLU A 257 -16.80 21.09 9.68
N GLU A 258 -15.67 20.92 8.98
CA GLU A 258 -14.92 22.04 8.40
C GLU A 258 -15.82 22.90 7.51
N LEU A 259 -16.60 22.28 6.62
CA LEU A 259 -17.58 22.99 5.79
C LEU A 259 -18.61 23.78 6.60
N LYS A 260 -19.17 23.21 7.68
CA LYS A 260 -20.13 23.92 8.54
C LYS A 260 -19.51 25.18 9.15
N THR A 261 -18.27 25.09 9.63
CA THR A 261 -17.57 26.24 10.20
C THR A 261 -17.31 27.33 9.16
N LEU A 262 -16.93 26.95 7.93
CA LEU A 262 -16.71 27.88 6.82
C LEU A 262 -18.01 28.60 6.40
N TYR A 263 -19.15 27.89 6.33
CA TYR A 263 -20.45 28.51 6.05
C TYR A 263 -20.89 29.48 7.15
N ALA A 264 -20.67 29.12 8.43
CA ALA A 264 -20.98 30.01 9.55
C ALA A 264 -20.15 31.30 9.52
N ALA A 265 -18.88 31.21 9.12
CA ALA A 265 -18.01 32.37 8.95
C ALA A 265 -18.43 33.27 7.76
N GLN A 266 -18.99 32.70 6.70
CA GLN A 266 -19.52 33.47 5.56
C GLN A 266 -20.83 34.19 5.91
N GLY A 267 -21.74 33.52 6.63
CA GLY A 267 -23.01 34.12 7.07
C GLY A 267 -22.86 35.18 8.17
N ALA A 268 -21.72 35.22 8.88
CA ALA A 268 -21.41 36.26 9.87
C ALA A 268 -20.80 37.54 9.26
N ASN A 269 -20.39 37.49 7.99
CA ASN A 269 -19.75 38.61 7.26
C ASN A 269 -20.69 39.29 6.24
N THR A 270 -21.98 38.98 6.27
CA THR A 270 -23.05 39.55 5.43
C THR A 270 -24.08 40.26 6.29
#